data_AF-A0A3D0YU97-F1
#
_entry.id   AF-A0A3D0YU97-F1
#
_cell.length_a   1.000
_cell.length_b   1.000
_cell.length_c   1.000
_cell.angle_alpha   90.00
_cell.angle_beta   90.00
_cell.angle_gamma   90.00
#
_symmetry.space_group_name_H-M   'P 1'
#
loop_
_entity.id
_entity.type
_entity.pdbx_description
1 polymer ?
#
loop_
_entity_poly.entity_id
_entity_poly.type
_entity_poly.pdbx_seq_one_letter_code
_entity_poly.pdbx_strand_id
1 'polypeptide(L)'
;MKTNIAKIIGQIEKLNENLKAEYNRLAKKYGFTVHQGKVVFLAKFKKRNRQFKVPVWQDVLSQSIRHLFSLPFIYMMIIPAVILDIFISVYHFVAFPLYGIPKVKRKDFIVYDRRFLDYLNVMQKVHCLYCSYVNGLFAYSMEIAARTERYWCPIKAASKPRVNHGWYNEFADYGNPEEWREKVNDQNAFEKLTKSEKNRVKNKGICKDRQI
;
A
#
# COMPACT_ATOMS: atom_id res chain seq x y z
N MET A 1 -2.90 -22.17 25.59
CA MET A 1 -2.95 -20.86 24.89
C MET A 1 -2.73 -20.93 23.38
N LYS A 2 -1.77 -21.72 22.85
CA LYS A 2 -1.52 -21.85 21.40
C LYS A 2 -2.76 -22.21 20.55
N THR A 3 -3.69 -22.98 21.10
CA THR A 3 -4.92 -23.45 20.43
C THR A 3 -5.93 -22.35 20.11
N ASN A 4 -6.07 -21.33 20.96
CA ASN A 4 -7.01 -20.22 20.72
C ASN A 4 -6.48 -19.29 19.62
N ILE A 5 -5.17 -18.99 19.66
CA ILE A 5 -4.49 -18.20 18.63
C ILE A 5 -4.58 -18.90 17.26
N ALA A 6 -4.30 -20.21 17.20
CA ALA A 6 -4.42 -20.97 15.95
C ALA A 6 -5.86 -20.95 15.40
N LYS A 7 -6.87 -21.04 16.27
CA LYS A 7 -8.28 -20.93 15.88
C LYS A 7 -8.63 -19.55 15.32
N ILE A 8 -8.15 -18.48 15.95
CA ILE A 8 -8.34 -17.10 15.48
C ILE A 8 -7.67 -16.89 14.12
N ILE A 9 -6.45 -17.39 13.93
CA ILE A 9 -5.73 -17.31 12.65
C ILE A 9 -6.53 -18.02 11.55
N GLY A 10 -7.02 -19.23 11.80
CA GLY A 10 -7.86 -19.95 10.83
C GLY A 10 -9.16 -19.21 10.48
N GLN A 11 -9.77 -18.50 11.44
CA GLN A 11 -10.93 -17.66 11.16
C GLN A 11 -10.58 -16.45 10.28
N ILE A 12 -9.44 -15.81 10.53
CA ILE A 12 -8.94 -14.69 9.71
C ILE A 12 -8.68 -15.16 8.27
N GLU A 13 -8.06 -16.33 8.08
CA GLU A 13 -7.82 -16.89 6.75
C GLU A 13 -9.13 -17.12 5.99
N LYS A 14 -10.11 -17.77 6.62
CA LYS A 14 -11.44 -18.00 6.03
C LYS A 14 -12.16 -16.70 5.69
N LEU A 15 -12.10 -15.69 6.56
CA LEU A 15 -12.66 -14.37 6.30
C LEU A 15 -11.97 -13.66 5.13
N ASN A 16 -10.64 -13.75 5.04
CA ASN A 16 -9.86 -13.20 3.94
C ASN A 16 -10.20 -13.87 2.59
N GLU A 17 -10.47 -15.18 2.58
CA GLU A 17 -10.93 -15.89 1.39
C GLU A 17 -12.31 -15.42 0.94
N ASN A 18 -13.27 -15.31 1.86
CA ASN A 18 -14.59 -14.77 1.58
C ASN A 18 -14.50 -13.35 1.02
N LEU A 19 -13.63 -12.52 1.60
CA LEU A 19 -13.41 -11.15 1.13
C LEU A 19 -12.84 -11.11 -0.30
N LYS A 20 -11.86 -11.99 -0.62
CA LYS A 20 -11.34 -12.13 -1.99
C LYS A 20 -12.43 -12.57 -2.97
N ALA A 21 -13.30 -13.50 -2.57
CA ALA A 21 -14.41 -13.96 -3.40
C ALA A 21 -15.40 -12.83 -3.71
N GLU A 22 -15.73 -12.00 -2.71
CA GLU A 22 -16.58 -10.82 -2.92
C GLU A 22 -15.90 -9.75 -3.80
N TYR A 23 -14.61 -9.49 -3.63
CA TYR A 23 -13.88 -8.61 -4.56
C TYR A 23 -13.92 -9.12 -6.01
N ASN A 24 -13.76 -10.44 -6.22
CA ASN A 24 -13.86 -11.04 -7.54
C ASN A 24 -15.28 -10.94 -8.12
N ARG A 25 -16.31 -11.09 -7.28
CA ARG A 25 -17.71 -10.87 -7.67
C ARG A 25 -17.96 -9.42 -8.08
N LEU A 26 -17.43 -8.46 -7.34
CA LEU A 26 -17.52 -7.03 -7.66
C LEU A 26 -16.76 -6.69 -8.95
N ALA A 27 -15.57 -7.28 -9.16
CA ALA A 27 -14.82 -7.11 -10.39
C ALA A 27 -15.61 -7.58 -11.63
N LYS A 28 -16.29 -8.73 -11.53
CA LYS A 28 -17.23 -9.21 -12.56
C LYS A 28 -18.44 -8.27 -12.73
N LYS A 29 -19.04 -7.79 -11.63
CA LYS A 29 -20.21 -6.88 -11.64
C LYS A 29 -19.92 -5.56 -12.35
N TYR A 30 -18.74 -4.97 -12.13
CA TYR A 30 -18.33 -3.70 -12.75
C TYR A 30 -17.49 -3.90 -14.02
N GLY A 31 -17.30 -5.16 -14.45
CA GLY A 31 -16.67 -5.52 -15.71
C GLY A 31 -15.23 -5.05 -15.84
N PHE A 32 -14.44 -5.10 -14.76
CA PHE A 32 -13.01 -4.83 -14.82
C PHE A 32 -12.20 -6.07 -14.51
N THR A 33 -11.07 -6.21 -15.20
CA THR A 33 -10.06 -7.24 -14.92
C THR A 33 -8.76 -6.56 -14.55
N VAL A 34 -8.07 -7.08 -13.53
CA VAL A 34 -6.76 -6.58 -13.11
C VAL A 34 -5.71 -7.48 -13.75
N HIS A 35 -5.16 -7.05 -14.88
CA HIS A 35 -4.04 -7.75 -15.54
C HIS A 35 -2.74 -7.04 -15.21
N GLN A 36 -1.86 -7.73 -14.45
CA GLN A 36 -0.50 -7.25 -14.13
C GLN A 36 -0.44 -5.81 -13.53
N GLY A 37 -1.43 -5.43 -12.72
CA GLY A 37 -1.50 -4.08 -12.13
C GLY A 37 -2.05 -3.00 -13.08
N LYS A 38 -2.70 -3.41 -14.17
CA LYS A 38 -3.49 -2.52 -15.03
C LYS A 38 -4.94 -2.97 -14.99
N VAL A 39 -5.84 -2.04 -14.69
CA VAL A 39 -7.29 -2.27 -14.68
C VAL A 39 -7.81 -2.07 -16.10
N VAL A 40 -8.31 -3.15 -16.71
CA VAL A 40 -8.92 -3.11 -18.05
C VAL A 40 -10.44 -3.27 -17.90
N PHE A 41 -11.19 -2.24 -18.25
CA PHE A 41 -12.65 -2.25 -18.29
C PHE A 41 -13.17 -2.84 -19.61
N LEU A 42 -14.20 -3.67 -19.53
CA LEU A 42 -14.97 -4.12 -20.69
C LEU A 42 -15.61 -2.93 -21.42
N ALA A 43 -15.63 -2.96 -22.75
CA ALA A 43 -16.10 -1.86 -23.60
C ALA A 43 -17.52 -1.37 -23.25
N LYS A 44 -18.41 -2.27 -22.81
CA LYS A 44 -19.78 -1.96 -22.38
C LYS A 44 -19.82 -1.06 -21.14
N PHE A 45 -18.95 -1.29 -20.17
CA PHE A 45 -18.85 -0.47 -18.95
C PHE A 45 -18.12 0.83 -19.20
N LYS A 46 -17.11 0.84 -20.09
CA LYS A 46 -16.43 2.06 -20.54
C LYS A 46 -17.39 3.06 -21.17
N LYS A 47 -18.32 2.59 -22.02
CA LYS A 47 -19.34 3.45 -22.66
C LYS A 47 -20.32 4.04 -21.65
N ARG A 48 -20.77 3.25 -20.67
CA ARG A 48 -21.62 3.72 -19.56
C ARG A 48 -20.89 4.73 -18.67
N ASN A 49 -19.65 4.46 -18.28
CA ASN A 49 -18.86 5.35 -17.42
C ASN A 49 -18.62 6.72 -18.07
N ARG A 50 -18.40 6.76 -19.40
CA ARG A 50 -18.26 8.03 -20.13
C ARG A 50 -19.51 8.91 -20.09
N GLN A 51 -20.70 8.34 -19.89
CA GLN A 51 -21.94 9.12 -19.76
C GLN A 51 -22.00 9.91 -18.45
N PHE A 52 -21.24 9.50 -17.42
CA PHE A 52 -21.13 10.21 -16.14
C PHE A 52 -19.99 11.24 -16.13
N LYS A 53 -19.29 11.42 -17.25
CA LYS A 53 -18.16 12.34 -17.33
C LYS A 53 -18.69 13.78 -17.34
N VAL A 54 -18.39 14.52 -16.29
CA VAL A 54 -18.66 15.96 -16.21
C VAL A 54 -17.54 16.72 -16.93
N PRO A 55 -17.83 17.70 -17.79
CA PRO A 55 -16.82 18.52 -18.44
C PRO A 55 -16.11 19.47 -17.45
N VAL A 56 -14.86 19.86 -17.76
CA VAL A 56 -13.96 20.58 -16.82
C VAL A 56 -14.54 21.92 -16.40
N TRP A 57 -15.16 22.64 -17.31
CA TRP A 57 -15.75 23.94 -17.00
C TRP A 57 -16.93 23.83 -16.02
N GLN A 58 -17.81 22.83 -16.18
CA GLN A 58 -18.92 22.61 -15.23
C GLN A 58 -18.42 22.17 -13.86
N ASP A 59 -17.38 21.33 -13.81
CA ASP A 59 -16.74 20.87 -12.56
C ASP A 59 -16.03 22.02 -11.82
N VAL A 60 -15.45 22.99 -12.54
CA VAL A 60 -14.78 24.15 -11.93
C VAL A 60 -15.80 25.23 -11.53
N LEU A 61 -16.83 25.49 -12.33
CA LEU A 61 -17.87 26.48 -12.05
C LEU A 61 -18.82 26.06 -10.92
N SER A 62 -19.03 24.75 -10.74
CA SER A 62 -19.88 24.21 -9.66
C SER A 62 -19.17 24.12 -8.31
N GLN A 63 -17.84 24.28 -8.28
CA GLN A 63 -17.08 24.23 -7.03
C GLN A 63 -17.22 25.53 -6.26
N SER A 64 -17.51 25.42 -4.96
CA SER A 64 -17.59 26.60 -4.10
C SER A 64 -16.24 27.32 -4.07
N ILE A 65 -16.26 28.65 -3.99
CA ILE A 65 -15.07 29.51 -3.87
C ILE A 65 -14.14 29.01 -2.75
N ARG A 66 -14.68 28.41 -1.68
CA ARG A 66 -13.90 27.81 -0.57
C ARG A 66 -12.98 26.67 -1.03
N HIS A 67 -13.39 25.87 -2.03
CA HIS A 67 -12.53 24.83 -2.59
C HIS A 67 -11.35 25.44 -3.33
N LEU A 68 -11.58 26.49 -4.13
CA LEU A 68 -10.50 27.14 -4.88
C LEU A 68 -9.44 27.73 -3.94
N PHE A 69 -9.85 28.30 -2.81
CA PHE A 69 -8.93 28.81 -1.79
C PHE A 69 -8.18 27.73 -1.02
N SER A 70 -8.70 26.51 -0.89
CA SER A 70 -8.00 25.42 -0.20
C SER A 70 -6.98 24.70 -1.06
N LEU A 71 -7.10 24.78 -2.40
CA LEU A 71 -6.17 24.13 -3.33
C LEU A 71 -4.70 24.54 -3.11
N PRO A 72 -4.34 25.83 -2.98
CA PRO A 72 -2.95 26.23 -2.71
C PRO A 72 -2.37 25.58 -1.46
N PHE A 73 -3.13 25.52 -0.36
CA PHE A 73 -2.68 24.90 0.89
C PHE A 73 -2.50 23.38 0.75
N ILE A 74 -3.42 22.71 0.05
CA ILE A 74 -3.31 21.26 -0.21
C ILE A 74 -2.10 20.96 -1.07
N TYR A 75 -1.89 21.73 -2.13
CA TYR A 75 -0.78 21.51 -3.06
C TYR A 75 0.56 21.94 -2.50
N MET A 76 0.60 22.92 -1.59
CA MET A 76 1.83 23.31 -0.89
C MET A 76 2.47 22.12 -0.14
N MET A 77 1.65 21.17 0.35
CA MET A 77 2.13 19.95 1.01
C MET A 77 2.92 19.00 0.10
N ILE A 78 2.95 19.25 -1.23
CA ILE A 78 3.82 18.51 -2.13
C ILE A 78 5.30 18.78 -1.83
N ILE A 79 5.64 19.99 -1.38
CA ILE A 79 7.02 20.39 -1.08
C ILE A 79 7.58 19.54 0.07
N PRO A 80 6.97 19.52 1.28
CA PRO A 80 7.46 18.67 2.36
C PRO A 80 7.39 17.18 2.03
N ALA A 81 6.40 16.74 1.23
CA ALA A 81 6.32 15.34 0.79
C ALA A 81 7.51 14.95 -0.11
N VAL A 82 7.91 15.80 -1.06
CA VAL A 82 9.08 15.54 -1.92
C VAL A 82 10.37 15.55 -1.12
N ILE A 83 10.52 16.50 -0.18
CA ILE A 83 11.66 16.53 0.73
C ILE A 83 11.74 15.21 1.50
N LEU A 84 10.64 14.80 2.13
CA LEU A 84 10.56 13.52 2.85
C LEU A 84 10.93 12.33 1.96
N ASP A 85 10.42 12.28 0.72
CA ASP A 85 10.73 11.20 -0.23
C ASP A 85 12.23 11.11 -0.54
N ILE A 86 12.90 12.25 -0.72
CA ILE A 86 14.35 12.30 -0.95
C ILE A 86 15.09 11.75 0.26
N PHE A 87 14.82 12.27 1.46
CA PHE A 87 15.50 11.82 2.69
C PHE A 87 15.26 10.34 2.98
N ILE A 88 14.02 9.87 2.83
CA ILE A 88 13.68 8.46 3.04
C ILE A 88 14.30 7.58 1.98
N SER A 89 14.40 8.03 0.73
CA SER A 89 15.06 7.27 -0.33
C SER A 89 16.56 7.13 -0.08
N VAL A 90 17.23 8.20 0.36
CA VAL A 90 18.65 8.15 0.74
C VAL A 90 18.85 7.23 1.94
N TYR A 91 18.04 7.40 3.00
CA TYR A 91 18.06 6.55 4.18
C TYR A 91 17.87 5.07 3.82
N HIS A 92 16.85 4.75 3.03
CA HIS A 92 16.56 3.39 2.59
C HIS A 92 17.66 2.82 1.69
N PHE A 93 18.27 3.63 0.82
CA PHE A 93 19.33 3.17 -0.07
C PHE A 93 20.63 2.85 0.68
N VAL A 94 20.97 3.64 1.72
CA VAL A 94 22.22 3.51 2.47
C VAL A 94 22.08 2.55 3.65
N ALA A 95 21.09 2.74 4.52
CA ALA A 95 20.98 2.00 5.77
C ALA A 95 20.61 0.53 5.56
N PHE A 96 19.70 0.23 4.62
CA PHE A 96 19.19 -1.15 4.49
C PHE A 96 20.26 -2.13 4.01
N PRO A 97 21.08 -1.83 2.99
CA PRO A 97 22.21 -2.68 2.63
C PRO A 97 23.24 -2.82 3.76
N LEU A 98 23.48 -1.74 4.52
CA LEU A 98 24.46 -1.75 5.62
C LEU A 98 24.04 -2.71 6.75
N TYR A 99 22.75 -2.78 7.05
CA TYR A 99 22.20 -3.64 8.11
C TYR A 99 21.68 -5.00 7.61
N GLY A 100 21.78 -5.29 6.30
CA GLY A 100 21.25 -6.53 5.71
C GLY A 100 19.71 -6.60 5.66
N ILE A 101 19.01 -5.48 5.82
CA ILE A 101 17.54 -5.42 5.79
C ILE A 101 17.05 -5.49 4.33
N PRO A 102 16.03 -6.29 4.00
CA PRO A 102 15.52 -6.36 2.63
C PRO A 102 14.90 -5.03 2.20
N LYS A 103 15.23 -4.59 0.98
CA LYS A 103 14.72 -3.33 0.41
C LYS A 103 13.20 -3.37 0.21
N VAL A 104 12.55 -2.25 0.49
CA VAL A 104 11.11 -2.02 0.27
C VAL A 104 10.87 -1.64 -1.20
N LYS A 105 9.93 -2.33 -1.86
CA LYS A 105 9.57 -2.03 -3.25
C LYS A 105 8.54 -0.90 -3.31
N ARG A 106 8.96 0.29 -3.75
CA ARG A 106 8.10 1.48 -3.89
C ARG A 106 6.80 1.22 -4.68
N LYS A 107 6.86 0.39 -5.73
CA LYS A 107 5.70 0.03 -6.57
C LYS A 107 4.57 -0.72 -5.85
N ASP A 108 4.87 -1.34 -4.71
CA ASP A 108 3.87 -2.07 -3.93
C ASP A 108 3.02 -1.12 -3.06
N PHE A 109 3.47 0.13 -2.89
CA PHE A 109 2.82 1.16 -2.07
C PHE A 109 2.18 2.26 -2.91
N ILE A 110 2.86 2.71 -3.96
CA ILE A 110 2.36 3.78 -4.83
C ILE A 110 1.67 3.16 -6.05
N VAL A 111 0.33 3.07 -5.99
CA VAL A 111 -0.51 2.48 -7.03
C VAL A 111 -1.30 3.56 -7.78
N TYR A 112 -1.19 3.58 -9.10
CA TYR A 112 -1.75 4.63 -9.96
C TYR A 112 -2.95 4.18 -10.81
N ASP A 113 -3.66 3.14 -10.37
CA ASP A 113 -4.74 2.48 -11.13
C ASP A 113 -5.94 3.40 -11.36
N ARG A 114 -6.14 4.37 -10.48
CA ARG A 114 -7.27 5.32 -10.55
C ARG A 114 -7.22 6.21 -11.79
N ARG A 115 -6.07 6.32 -12.48
CA ARG A 115 -5.94 7.02 -13.76
C ARG A 115 -6.78 6.39 -14.88
N PHE A 116 -7.07 5.09 -14.78
CA PHE A 116 -7.85 4.32 -15.76
C PHE A 116 -9.38 4.52 -15.59
N LEU A 117 -9.84 5.26 -14.58
CA LEU A 117 -11.25 5.58 -14.43
C LEU A 117 -11.70 6.53 -15.55
N ASP A 118 -12.61 6.03 -16.40
CA ASP A 118 -13.07 6.72 -17.61
C ASP A 118 -14.10 7.84 -17.35
N TYR A 119 -14.69 7.86 -16.16
CA TYR A 119 -15.67 8.88 -15.75
C TYR A 119 -15.03 10.09 -15.05
N LEU A 120 -13.76 9.99 -14.65
CA LEU A 120 -13.03 11.12 -14.05
C LEU A 120 -12.57 12.09 -15.13
N ASN A 121 -12.65 13.37 -14.79
CA ASN A 121 -12.15 14.45 -15.62
C ASN A 121 -10.63 14.67 -15.45
N VAL A 122 -9.98 15.44 -16.33
CA VAL A 122 -8.51 15.60 -16.29
C VAL A 122 -8.04 16.20 -14.96
N MET A 123 -8.70 17.25 -14.47
CA MET A 123 -8.39 17.87 -13.17
C MET A 123 -8.57 16.87 -12.01
N GLN A 124 -9.68 16.15 -11.98
CA GLN A 124 -9.94 15.11 -10.98
C GLN A 124 -8.89 13.99 -11.02
N LYS A 125 -8.37 13.63 -12.20
CA LYS A 125 -7.26 12.69 -12.33
C LYS A 125 -5.96 13.23 -11.75
N VAL A 126 -5.68 14.53 -11.88
CA VAL A 126 -4.50 15.17 -11.26
C VAL A 126 -4.62 15.16 -9.73
N HIS A 127 -5.77 15.55 -9.18
CA HIS A 127 -6.03 15.46 -7.73
C HIS A 127 -5.87 14.02 -7.23
N CYS A 128 -6.42 13.06 -7.97
CA CYS A 128 -6.32 11.64 -7.63
C CYS A 128 -4.88 11.12 -7.68
N LEU A 129 -4.09 11.58 -8.65
CA LEU A 129 -2.66 11.25 -8.76
C LEU A 129 -1.89 11.79 -7.56
N TYR A 130 -2.14 13.05 -7.18
CA TYR A 130 -1.55 13.68 -6.00
C TYR A 130 -1.85 12.86 -4.74
N CYS A 131 -3.13 12.58 -4.46
CA CYS A 131 -3.52 11.82 -3.28
C CYS A 131 -2.95 10.39 -3.30
N SER A 132 -2.87 9.74 -4.46
CA SER A 132 -2.30 8.38 -4.58
C SER A 132 -0.79 8.38 -4.33
N TYR A 133 -0.10 9.43 -4.77
CA TYR A 133 1.33 9.62 -4.51
C TYR A 133 1.61 9.87 -3.03
N VAL A 134 0.98 10.89 -2.43
CA VAL A 134 1.26 11.31 -1.05
C VAL A 134 0.90 10.21 -0.04
N ASN A 135 -0.27 9.58 -0.19
CA ASN A 135 -0.65 8.47 0.70
C ASN A 135 0.24 7.23 0.49
N GLY A 136 0.60 6.93 -0.77
CA GLY A 136 1.52 5.84 -1.07
C GLY A 136 2.92 6.10 -0.51
N LEU A 137 3.38 7.35 -0.54
CA LEU A 137 4.63 7.78 0.08
C LEU A 137 4.60 7.56 1.59
N PHE A 138 3.56 8.02 2.30
CA PHE A 138 3.46 7.80 3.75
C PHE A 138 3.43 6.32 4.12
N ALA A 139 2.71 5.48 3.36
CA ALA A 139 2.70 4.04 3.57
C ALA A 139 4.08 3.41 3.33
N TYR A 140 4.79 3.85 2.30
CA TYR A 140 6.17 3.42 2.01
C TYR A 140 7.14 3.83 3.13
N SER A 141 7.04 5.07 3.61
CA SER A 141 7.81 5.60 4.73
C SER A 141 7.56 4.81 6.02
N MET A 142 6.30 4.50 6.31
CA MET A 142 5.91 3.71 7.47
C MET A 142 6.45 2.28 7.39
N GLU A 143 6.44 1.64 6.21
CA GLU A 143 7.04 0.31 6.04
C GLU A 143 8.56 0.33 6.25
N ILE A 144 9.24 1.36 5.74
CA ILE A 144 10.68 1.54 5.96
C ILE A 144 10.97 1.66 7.45
N ALA A 145 10.26 2.57 8.14
CA ALA A 145 10.40 2.75 9.58
C ALA A 145 10.08 1.46 10.36
N ALA A 146 9.04 0.72 9.96
CA ALA A 146 8.65 -0.53 10.60
C ALA A 146 9.72 -1.63 10.49
N ARG A 147 10.40 -1.73 9.34
CA ARG A 147 11.52 -2.68 9.18
C ARG A 147 12.73 -2.26 10.00
N THR A 148 13.01 -0.96 10.08
CA THR A 148 14.03 -0.43 10.97
C THR A 148 13.71 -0.73 12.42
N GLU A 149 12.48 -0.48 12.86
CA GLU A 149 12.02 -0.76 14.22
C GLU A 149 12.08 -2.26 14.52
N ARG A 150 11.66 -3.11 13.58
CA ARG A 150 11.78 -4.58 13.71
C ARG A 150 13.22 -5.04 13.94
N TYR A 151 14.19 -4.38 13.30
CA TYR A 151 15.61 -4.69 13.42
C TYR A 151 16.19 -4.20 14.76
N TRP A 152 15.99 -2.92 15.08
CA TRP A 152 16.65 -2.24 16.21
C TRP A 152 15.92 -2.42 17.54
N CYS A 153 14.58 -2.36 17.55
CA CYS A 153 13.80 -2.35 18.77
C CYS A 153 12.41 -2.97 18.56
N PRO A 154 12.31 -4.31 18.43
CA PRO A 154 11.02 -4.98 18.26
C PRO A 154 10.29 -5.12 19.60
N ILE A 155 9.92 -4.01 20.26
CA ILE A 155 9.16 -3.99 21.52
C ILE A 155 7.85 -3.22 21.30
N LYS A 156 6.74 -3.76 21.81
CA LYS A 156 5.46 -3.06 21.80
C LYS A 156 5.48 -1.88 22.77
N ALA A 157 4.90 -0.76 22.36
CA ALA A 157 4.66 0.36 23.25
C ALA A 157 3.65 0.00 24.35
N ALA A 158 3.86 0.54 25.56
CA ALA A 158 2.93 0.39 26.69
C ALA A 158 1.54 0.92 26.34
N SER A 159 1.48 2.11 25.74
CA SER A 159 0.26 2.69 25.18
C SER A 159 0.10 2.20 23.75
N LYS A 160 -0.96 1.43 23.48
CA LYS A 160 -1.20 0.88 22.14
C LYS A 160 -1.48 2.02 21.15
N PRO A 161 -0.68 2.14 20.08
CA PRO A 161 -0.93 3.14 19.06
C PRO A 161 -2.24 2.85 18.33
N ARG A 162 -2.93 3.91 17.86
CA ARG A 162 -4.20 3.78 17.12
C ARG A 162 -4.03 3.06 15.78
N VAL A 163 -2.86 3.21 15.17
CA VAL A 163 -2.48 2.57 13.92
C VAL A 163 -1.11 1.94 14.11
N ASN A 164 -0.97 0.69 13.71
CA ASN A 164 0.24 -0.11 13.85
C ASN A 164 0.58 -0.72 12.49
N HIS A 165 1.88 -0.90 12.23
CA HIS A 165 2.35 -1.55 11.02
C HIS A 165 2.25 -3.09 11.14
N GLY A 166 2.35 -3.78 10.00
CA GLY A 166 2.20 -5.24 9.94
C GLY A 166 3.15 -6.01 10.86
N TRP A 167 4.34 -5.48 11.11
CA TRP A 167 5.36 -6.09 11.98
C TRP A 167 5.07 -6.03 13.49
N TYR A 168 4.15 -5.17 13.93
CA TYR A 168 3.93 -4.89 15.36
C TYR A 168 3.43 -6.13 16.12
N ASN A 169 2.77 -7.06 15.43
CA ASN A 169 2.30 -8.31 16.02
C ASN A 169 3.43 -9.28 16.37
N GLU A 170 4.58 -9.16 15.70
CA GLU A 170 5.75 -10.02 15.92
C GLU A 170 6.69 -9.45 16.99
N PHE A 171 6.43 -8.25 17.52
CA PHE A 171 7.27 -7.61 18.53
C PHE A 171 7.11 -8.28 19.90
N ALA A 172 8.15 -8.14 20.73
CA ALA A 172 8.11 -8.53 22.13
C ALA A 172 7.07 -7.73 22.91
N ASP A 173 6.43 -8.36 23.89
CA ASP A 173 5.49 -7.67 24.76
C ASP A 173 6.20 -6.64 25.65
N TYR A 174 5.48 -5.57 25.99
CA TYR A 174 6.02 -4.50 26.83
C TYR A 174 6.44 -5.06 28.19
N GLY A 175 7.70 -4.83 28.58
CA GLY A 175 8.25 -5.31 29.84
C GLY A 175 8.83 -6.74 29.80
N ASN A 176 8.93 -7.39 28.64
CA ASN A 176 9.55 -8.70 28.49
C ASN A 176 10.97 -8.60 27.89
N PRO A 177 12.04 -8.52 28.71
CA PRO A 177 13.42 -8.39 28.23
C PRO A 177 13.98 -9.67 27.60
N GLU A 178 13.41 -10.84 27.94
CA GLU A 178 13.86 -12.14 27.39
C GLU A 178 13.44 -12.26 25.94
N GLU A 179 12.14 -12.06 25.66
CA GLU A 179 11.60 -12.08 24.30
C GLU A 179 12.19 -10.98 23.41
N TRP A 180 12.53 -9.82 23.99
CA TRP A 180 13.23 -8.77 23.24
C TRP A 180 14.63 -9.20 22.80
N ARG A 181 15.42 -9.81 23.69
CA ARG A 181 16.78 -10.27 23.37
C ARG A 181 16.78 -11.34 22.27
N GLU A 182 15.75 -12.17 22.22
CA GLU A 182 15.59 -13.16 21.15
C GLU A 182 15.26 -12.53 19.80
N LYS A 183 14.53 -11.40 19.79
CA LYS A 183 14.00 -10.78 18.56
C LYS A 183 14.86 -9.65 18.02
N VAL A 184 15.67 -9.00 18.84
CA VAL A 184 16.54 -7.89 18.43
C VAL A 184 17.63 -8.38 17.48
N ASN A 185 17.92 -7.62 16.42
CA ASN A 185 18.91 -7.97 15.38
C ASN A 185 18.67 -9.33 14.68
N ASP A 186 17.46 -9.90 14.80
CA ASP A 186 17.11 -11.15 14.13
C ASP A 186 16.94 -10.92 12.61
N GLN A 187 18.00 -11.18 11.86
CA GLN A 187 17.97 -11.11 10.39
C GLN A 187 17.05 -12.18 9.78
N ASN A 188 16.83 -13.30 10.47
CA ASN A 188 15.97 -14.38 9.98
C ASN A 188 14.48 -13.97 10.01
N ALA A 189 14.12 -12.96 10.82
CA ALA A 189 12.79 -12.37 10.83
C ALA A 189 12.31 -11.94 9.42
N PHE A 190 13.26 -11.56 8.55
CA PHE A 190 12.97 -11.10 7.20
C PHE A 190 12.92 -12.22 6.14
N GLU A 191 13.23 -13.48 6.49
CA GLU A 191 13.23 -14.59 5.52
C GLU A 191 11.88 -14.85 4.86
N LYS A 192 10.79 -14.65 5.60
CA LYS A 192 9.43 -14.84 5.06
C LYS A 192 9.17 -13.90 3.89
N LEU A 193 9.72 -12.69 3.94
CA LEU A 193 9.61 -11.73 2.85
C LEU A 193 10.43 -12.16 1.64
N THR A 194 11.68 -12.59 1.81
CA THR A 194 12.52 -12.99 0.67
C THR A 194 11.94 -14.19 -0.07
N LYS A 195 11.33 -15.16 0.64
CA LYS A 195 10.60 -16.29 0.04
C LYS A 195 9.34 -15.83 -0.71
N SER A 196 8.52 -14.97 -0.10
CA SER A 196 7.33 -14.39 -0.74
C SER A 196 7.66 -13.60 -2.00
N GLU A 197 8.74 -12.80 -1.96
CA GLU A 197 9.23 -12.03 -3.09
C GLU A 197 9.77 -12.91 -4.23
N LYS A 198 10.55 -13.96 -3.91
CA LYS A 198 10.99 -14.97 -4.89
C LYS A 198 9.79 -15.66 -5.55
N ASN A 199 8.77 -16.03 -4.78
CA ASN A 199 7.54 -16.64 -5.31
C ASN A 199 6.74 -15.67 -6.20
N ARG A 200 6.66 -14.38 -5.84
CA ARG A 200 6.01 -13.34 -6.64
C ARG A 200 6.75 -13.08 -7.96
N VAL A 201 8.07 -13.19 -7.98
CA VAL A 201 8.89 -13.11 -9.21
C VAL A 201 8.73 -14.37 -10.07
N LYS A 202 8.77 -15.56 -9.47
CA LYS A 202 8.59 -16.85 -10.15
C LYS A 202 7.21 -16.94 -10.83
N ASN A 203 6.15 -16.53 -10.14
CA ASN A 203 4.79 -16.47 -10.71
C ASN A 203 4.65 -15.43 -11.84
N LYS A 204 5.45 -14.36 -11.85
CA LYS A 204 5.50 -13.42 -12.99
C LYS A 204 6.23 -13.99 -14.20
N GLY A 205 7.22 -14.86 -14.00
CA GLY A 205 7.88 -15.62 -15.08
C GLY A 205 6.94 -16.64 -15.72
N ILE A 206 6.25 -17.43 -14.91
CA ILE A 206 5.29 -18.46 -15.38
C ILE A 206 4.11 -17.86 -16.16
N CYS A 207 3.70 -16.62 -15.83
CA CYS A 207 2.64 -15.90 -16.55
C CYS A 207 3.11 -15.33 -17.91
N LYS A 208 4.42 -15.25 -18.15
CA LYS A 208 5.00 -14.86 -19.45
C LYS A 208 5.08 -16.04 -20.42
N ASP A 209 5.35 -17.24 -19.89
CA ASP A 209 5.51 -18.46 -20.71
C ASP A 209 4.18 -19.13 -21.08
N ARG A 210 3.05 -18.57 -20.64
CA ARG A 210 1.68 -19.05 -20.96
C ARG A 210 0.93 -18.11 -21.92
N GLN A 211 1.69 -17.41 -22.75
CA GLN A 211 1.23 -16.65 -23.92
C GLN A 211 1.95 -17.18 -25.18
N ILE A 212 1.70 -18.44 -25.53
CA ILE A 212 1.77 -18.95 -26.90
C ILE A 212 0.52 -19.79 -27.11
#